data_AF-A0A2I0EW33-F1
#
_entry.id   AF-A0A2I0EW33-F1
#
_cell.length_a   1.000
_cell.length_b   1.000
_cell.length_c   1.000
_cell.angle_alpha   90.00
_cell.angle_beta   90.00
_cell.angle_gamma   90.00
#
_symmetry.space_group_name_H-M   'P 1'
#
loop_
_entity.id
_entity.type
_entity.pdbx_description
1 polymer ?
#
loop_
_entity_poly.entity_id
_entity_poly.type
_entity_poly.pdbx_seq_one_letter_code
_entity_poly.pdbx_strand_id
1 'polypeptide(L)'
;MGYGESESLHEEIEKLKFHNRTLLALLGDVMEDKMREPTIHEAIVVHDLSKTELQQFTQLIRGYNGDINAFKQQAASMGPKFTNLTVTGLMQGFAGSGILSGKCEEILQSYENN
;
A
#
# COMPACT_ATOMS: atom_id res chain seq x y z
N MET A 1 -23.46 22.73 -15.86
CA MET A 1 -24.16 21.84 -14.92
C MET A 1 -23.34 20.56 -14.77
N GLY A 2 -22.34 20.52 -13.90
CA GLY A 2 -21.43 19.35 -13.82
C GLY A 2 -20.54 19.30 -12.58
N TYR A 3 -20.37 20.42 -11.88
CA TYR A 3 -19.60 20.48 -10.63
C TYR A 3 -20.29 19.75 -9.46
N GLY A 4 -21.62 19.87 -9.31
CA GLY A 4 -22.35 19.26 -8.20
C GLY A 4 -22.45 17.73 -8.23
N GLU A 5 -22.49 17.11 -9.42
CA GLU A 5 -22.49 15.63 -9.54
C GLU A 5 -21.11 15.05 -9.23
N SER A 6 -20.03 15.73 -9.66
CA SER A 6 -18.67 15.32 -9.35
C SER A 6 -18.35 15.44 -7.86
N GLU A 7 -18.82 16.50 -7.21
CA GLU A 7 -18.67 16.70 -5.76
C GLU A 7 -19.45 15.65 -4.97
N SER A 8 -20.71 15.39 -5.35
CA SER A 8 -21.52 14.35 -4.70
C SER A 8 -20.89 12.96 -4.85
N LEU A 9 -20.38 12.62 -6.04
CA LEU A 9 -19.70 11.34 -6.25
C LEU A 9 -18.41 11.24 -5.42
N HIS A 10 -17.66 12.33 -5.29
CA HIS A 10 -16.46 12.37 -4.46
C HIS A 10 -16.80 12.13 -2.98
N GLU A 11 -17.86 12.75 -2.46
CA GLU A 11 -18.33 12.52 -1.09
C GLU A 11 -18.73 11.06 -0.85
N GLU A 12 -19.46 10.44 -1.78
CA GLU A 12 -19.84 9.02 -1.66
C GLU A 12 -18.63 8.09 -1.71
N ILE A 13 -17.62 8.40 -2.53
CA ILE A 13 -16.35 7.65 -2.55
C ILE A 13 -15.63 7.77 -1.20
N GLU A 14 -15.54 8.97 -0.63
CA GLU A 14 -14.87 9.17 0.66
C GLU A 14 -15.62 8.47 1.81
N LYS A 15 -16.96 8.43 1.77
CA LYS A 15 -17.76 7.61 2.70
C LYS A 15 -17.40 6.13 2.59
N LEU A 16 -17.34 5.59 1.37
CA LEU A 16 -16.99 4.18 1.13
C LEU A 16 -15.57 3.85 1.64
N LYS A 17 -14.60 4.72 1.38
CA LYS A 17 -13.23 4.57 1.91
C LYS A 17 -13.20 4.54 3.42
N PHE A 18 -13.93 5.45 4.07
CA PHE A 18 -14.04 5.50 5.53
C PHE A 18 -14.64 4.19 6.09
N HIS A 19 -15.70 3.67 5.47
CA HIS A 19 -16.34 2.43 5.89
C HIS A 19 -15.38 1.24 5.73
N ASN A 20 -14.68 1.13 4.60
CA ASN A 20 -13.73 0.06 4.36
C ASN A 20 -12.58 0.06 5.38
N ARG A 21 -12.03 1.23 5.71
CA ARG A 21 -11.00 1.35 6.74
C ARG A 21 -11.52 0.96 8.12
N THR A 22 -12.75 1.37 8.46
CA THR A 22 -13.38 1.01 9.74
C THR A 22 -13.58 -0.50 9.85
N LEU A 23 -14.03 -1.16 8.77
CA LEU A 23 -14.18 -2.61 8.74
C LEU A 23 -12.85 -3.33 8.91
N LEU A 24 -11.78 -2.86 8.26
CA LEU A 24 -10.43 -3.42 8.45
C LEU A 24 -9.92 -3.25 9.89
N ALA A 25 -10.16 -2.09 10.51
CA ALA A 25 -9.80 -1.87 11.91
C ALA A 25 -10.54 -2.85 12.84
N LEU A 26 -11.86 -3.00 12.68
CA LEU A 26 -12.67 -3.93 13.47
C LEU A 26 -12.26 -5.39 13.26
N LEU A 27 -11.88 -5.77 12.03
CA LEU A 27 -11.31 -7.09 11.77
C LEU A 27 -9.98 -7.28 12.50
N GLY A 28 -9.15 -6.24 12.57
CA GLY A 28 -7.92 -6.23 13.35
C GLY A 28 -8.16 -6.49 14.83
N ASP A 29 -9.17 -5.84 15.41
CA ASP A 29 -9.53 -6.00 16.82
C ASP A 29 -10.05 -7.42 17.15
N VAL A 30 -10.75 -8.06 16.20
CA VAL A 30 -11.35 -9.40 16.40
C VAL A 30 -10.41 -10.53 16.02
N MET A 31 -9.51 -10.29 15.07
CA MET A 31 -8.68 -11.32 14.42
C MET A 31 -7.20 -10.91 14.35
N GLU A 32 -6.69 -10.30 15.42
CA GLU A 32 -5.33 -9.74 15.52
C GLU A 32 -4.26 -10.70 14.98
N ASP A 33 -4.29 -11.98 15.41
CA ASP A 33 -3.32 -12.98 14.98
C ASP A 33 -3.36 -13.26 13.46
N LYS A 34 -4.51 -13.12 12.81
CA LYS A 34 -4.65 -13.33 11.36
C LYS A 34 -4.34 -12.10 10.53
N MET A 35 -4.30 -10.92 11.16
CA MET A 35 -4.04 -9.63 10.51
C MET A 35 -2.55 -9.22 10.60
N ARG A 36 -1.69 -10.05 11.21
CA ARG A 36 -0.23 -9.80 11.28
C ARG A 36 0.46 -9.81 9.93
N GLU A 37 -0.08 -10.55 8.97
CA GLU A 37 0.38 -10.60 7.59
C GLU A 37 -0.71 -10.02 6.70
N PRO A 38 -0.72 -8.70 6.47
CA PRO A 38 -1.75 -8.08 5.65
C PRO A 38 -1.67 -8.64 4.22
N THR A 39 -2.82 -8.80 3.59
CA THR A 39 -2.94 -9.03 2.16
C THR A 39 -2.73 -7.73 1.39
N ILE A 40 -2.48 -7.85 0.08
CA ILE A 40 -2.32 -6.70 -0.80
C ILE A 40 -3.61 -5.88 -0.89
N HIS A 41 -4.77 -6.52 -0.80
CA HIS A 41 -6.06 -5.84 -0.85
C HIS A 41 -6.27 -4.97 0.39
N GLU A 42 -5.90 -5.46 1.56
CA GLU A 42 -5.95 -4.70 2.81
C GLU A 42 -4.99 -3.51 2.76
N ALA A 43 -3.76 -3.74 2.29
CA ALA A 43 -2.78 -2.66 2.14
C ALA A 43 -3.23 -1.57 1.14
N ILE A 44 -3.86 -1.96 0.02
CA ILE A 44 -4.42 -1.00 -0.96
C ILE A 44 -5.50 -0.13 -0.33
N VAL A 45 -6.40 -0.72 0.47
CA VAL A 45 -7.50 0.01 1.13
C VAL A 45 -6.96 0.95 2.22
N VAL A 46 -6.03 0.47 3.04
CA VAL A 46 -5.43 1.26 4.12
C VAL A 46 -4.69 2.47 3.56
N HIS A 47 -3.91 2.27 2.49
CA HIS A 47 -3.08 3.32 1.89
C HIS A 47 -3.78 4.12 0.79
N ASP A 48 -5.04 3.80 0.48
CA ASP A 48 -5.84 4.48 -0.56
C ASP A 48 -5.11 4.55 -1.91
N LEU A 49 -4.56 3.42 -2.35
CA LEU A 49 -3.83 3.38 -3.62
C LEU A 49 -4.80 3.34 -4.80
N SER A 50 -4.59 4.24 -5.75
CA SER A 50 -5.17 4.13 -7.09
C SER A 50 -4.54 2.99 -7.87
N LYS A 51 -5.22 2.56 -8.94
CA LYS A 51 -4.71 1.56 -9.87
C LYS A 51 -3.34 1.95 -10.46
N THR A 52 -3.17 3.23 -10.81
CA THR A 52 -1.92 3.73 -11.40
C THR A 52 -0.78 3.70 -10.41
N GLU A 53 -1.03 4.14 -9.16
CA GLU A 53 -0.04 4.10 -8.07
C GLU A 53 0.39 2.66 -7.78
N LEU A 54 -0.55 1.72 -7.72
CA LEU A 54 -0.25 0.29 -7.53
C LEU A 54 0.61 -0.27 -8.67
N GLN A 55 0.30 0.08 -9.92
CA GLN A 55 1.07 -0.35 -11.08
C GLN A 55 2.50 0.21 -11.05
N GLN A 56 2.66 1.51 -10.78
CA GLN A 56 3.98 2.13 -10.65
C GLN A 56 4.79 1.49 -9.53
N PHE A 57 4.17 1.24 -8.38
CA PHE A 57 4.83 0.62 -7.24
C PHE A 57 5.27 -0.82 -7.56
N THR A 58 4.42 -1.57 -8.27
CA THR A 58 4.75 -2.92 -8.76
C THR A 58 5.97 -2.89 -9.68
N GLN A 59 6.09 -1.88 -10.56
CA GLN A 59 7.26 -1.74 -11.43
C GLN A 59 8.52 -1.36 -10.64
N LEU A 60 8.39 -0.51 -9.63
CA LEU A 60 9.49 -0.16 -8.74
C LEU A 60 10.06 -1.39 -8.03
N ILE A 61 9.20 -2.27 -7.49
CA ILE A 61 9.63 -3.54 -6.88
C ILE A 61 10.38 -4.40 -7.89
N ARG A 62 9.81 -4.58 -9.10
CA ARG A 62 10.43 -5.40 -10.16
C ARG A 62 11.80 -4.86 -10.57
N GLY A 63 11.95 -3.54 -10.62
CA GLY A 63 13.19 -2.84 -10.95
C GLY A 63 14.22 -2.80 -9.83
N TYR A 64 13.92 -3.31 -8.64
CA TYR A 64 14.87 -3.35 -7.53
C TYR A 64 16.12 -4.16 -7.90
N ASN A 65 17.29 -3.58 -7.63
CA ASN A 65 18.61 -4.07 -8.02
C ASN A 65 19.60 -4.15 -6.84
N GLY A 66 19.11 -4.09 -5.60
CA GLY A 66 19.93 -4.12 -4.38
C GLY A 66 20.22 -2.75 -3.76
N ASP A 67 20.01 -1.63 -4.46
CA ASP A 67 20.22 -0.30 -3.87
C ASP A 67 18.98 0.20 -3.13
N ILE A 68 18.99 0.07 -1.81
CA ILE A 68 17.86 0.49 -0.95
C ILE A 68 17.66 2.00 -0.89
N ASN A 69 18.73 2.79 -1.04
CA ASN A 69 18.64 4.25 -0.99
C ASN A 69 18.01 4.78 -2.28
N ALA A 70 18.42 4.23 -3.43
CA ALA A 70 17.77 4.51 -4.71
C ALA A 70 16.29 4.09 -4.70
N PHE A 71 15.98 2.93 -4.10
CA PHE A 71 14.60 2.47 -3.96
C PHE A 71 13.76 3.42 -3.10
N LYS A 72 14.25 3.82 -1.92
CA LYS A 72 13.58 4.79 -1.03
C LYS A 72 13.31 6.12 -1.72
N GLN A 73 14.30 6.64 -2.45
CA GLN A 73 14.14 7.90 -3.20
C GLN A 73 13.10 7.79 -4.32
N GLN A 74 13.13 6.70 -5.09
CA GLN A 74 12.15 6.46 -6.14
C GLN A 74 10.73 6.31 -5.57
N ALA A 75 10.56 5.55 -4.48
CA ALA A 75 9.28 5.41 -3.81
C ALA A 75 8.75 6.78 -3.32
N ALA A 76 9.59 7.58 -2.67
CA ALA A 76 9.21 8.92 -2.20
C ALA A 76 8.79 9.87 -3.35
N SER A 77 9.37 9.70 -4.54
CA SER A 77 9.02 10.50 -5.73
C SER A 77 7.67 10.14 -6.36
N MET A 78 7.08 9.00 -6.00
CA MET A 78 5.76 8.58 -6.50
C MET A 78 4.61 9.39 -5.90
N GLY A 79 4.84 10.04 -4.76
CA GLY A 79 3.87 10.93 -4.14
C GLY A 79 3.89 10.89 -2.61
N PRO A 80 3.19 11.81 -1.95
CA PRO A 80 3.25 11.98 -0.50
C PRO A 80 2.70 10.79 0.29
N LYS A 81 1.88 9.92 -0.34
CA LYS A 81 1.38 8.68 0.27
C LYS A 81 2.49 7.64 0.50
N PHE A 82 3.58 7.68 -0.27
CA PHE A 82 4.66 6.69 -0.26
C PHE A 82 5.73 7.00 0.80
N THR A 83 5.30 7.09 2.05
CA THR A 83 6.20 7.16 3.21
C THR A 83 6.90 5.82 3.43
N ASN A 84 8.01 5.78 4.19
CA ASN A 84 8.66 4.52 4.55
C ASN A 84 7.68 3.51 5.18
N LEU A 85 6.79 3.98 6.07
CA LEU A 85 5.78 3.13 6.71
C LEU A 85 4.83 2.53 5.67
N THR A 86 4.31 3.36 4.75
CA THR A 86 3.45 2.91 3.66
C THR A 86 4.18 1.90 2.77
N VAL A 87 5.42 2.19 2.40
CA VAL A 87 6.24 1.33 1.54
C VAL A 87 6.46 -0.03 2.19
N THR A 88 6.82 -0.06 3.48
CA THR A 88 6.98 -1.31 4.25
C THR A 88 5.66 -2.08 4.35
N GLY A 89 4.55 -1.40 4.69
CA GLY A 89 3.23 -2.04 4.78
C GLY A 89 2.77 -2.62 3.44
N LEU A 90 3.04 -1.93 2.33
CA LEU A 90 2.79 -2.46 1.00
C LEU A 90 3.69 -3.66 0.69
N MET A 91 4.99 -3.62 1.00
CA MET A 91 5.90 -4.75 0.78
C MET A 91 5.42 -6.00 1.53
N GLN A 92 4.99 -5.84 2.79
CA GLN A 92 4.38 -6.92 3.57
C GLN A 92 3.10 -7.43 2.90
N GLY A 93 2.23 -6.53 2.44
CA GLY A 93 1.03 -6.84 1.67
C GLY A 93 1.30 -7.68 0.42
N PHE A 94 2.30 -7.29 -0.37
CA PHE A 94 2.74 -8.01 -1.56
C PHE A 94 3.30 -9.40 -1.21
N ALA A 95 4.21 -9.47 -0.23
CA ALA A 95 4.83 -10.71 0.22
C ALA A 95 3.81 -11.71 0.80
N GLY A 96 2.95 -11.27 1.71
CA GLY A 96 1.90 -12.09 2.34
C GLY A 96 0.86 -12.59 1.34
N SER A 97 0.70 -11.92 0.19
CA SER A 97 -0.16 -12.38 -0.91
C SER A 97 0.55 -13.25 -1.94
N GLY A 98 1.84 -13.57 -1.73
CA GLY A 98 2.65 -14.33 -2.68
C GLY A 98 3.01 -13.57 -3.97
N ILE A 99 2.82 -12.26 -4.01
CA ILE A 99 3.07 -11.43 -5.19
C ILE A 99 4.48 -10.84 -5.08
N LEU A 100 5.38 -11.21 -5.99
CA LEU A 100 6.78 -10.75 -5.98
C LEU A 100 7.48 -11.02 -4.64
N SER A 101 7.08 -12.06 -3.89
CA SER A 101 7.50 -12.32 -2.51
C SER A 101 9.02 -12.26 -2.33
N GLY A 102 9.78 -12.98 -3.15
CA GLY A 102 11.24 -12.99 -3.05
C GLY A 102 11.89 -11.61 -3.20
N LYS A 103 11.39 -10.74 -4.11
CA LYS A 103 11.88 -9.37 -4.23
C LYS A 103 11.42 -8.49 -3.07
N CYS A 104 10.19 -8.67 -2.59
CA CYS A 104 9.68 -7.91 -1.45
C CYS A 104 10.45 -8.24 -0.17
N GLU A 105 10.75 -9.52 0.05
CA GLU A 105 11.58 -10.01 1.17
C GLU A 105 13.01 -9.45 1.09
N GLU A 106 13.63 -9.47 -0.09
CA GLU A 106 14.97 -8.89 -0.32
C GLU A 106 15.01 -7.38 0.06
N ILE A 107 13.99 -6.63 -0.38
CA ILE A 107 13.85 -5.21 -0.05
C ILE A 107 13.63 -5.02 1.45
N LEU A 108 12.73 -5.79 2.07
CA LEU A 108 12.42 -5.70 3.51
C LEU A 108 13.66 -5.97 4.37
N GLN A 109 14.43 -7.02 4.05
CA GLN A 109 15.69 -7.30 4.74
C GLN A 109 16.70 -6.15 4.60
N SER A 110 16.71 -5.47 3.44
CA SER A 110 17.57 -4.31 3.22
C SER A 110 17.15 -3.08 4.03
N TYR A 111 15.87 -2.97 4.41
CA TYR A 111 15.37 -1.96 5.36
C TYR A 111 15.77 -2.25 6.81
N GLU A 112 15.81 -3.52 7.23
CA GLU A 112 16.18 -3.90 8.60
C GLU A 112 17.68 -3.74 8.87
N ASN A 113 18.50 -3.83 7.83
CA ASN A 113 19.97 -3.77 7.91
C ASN A 113 20.56 -2.36 7.68
N ASN A 114 19.74 -1.31 7.50
CA ASN A 114 20.16 0.09 7.30
C ASN A 114 19.48 1.03 8.30
#